data_AF-A0A9X2HXT2-F1
#
_entry.id   AF-A0A9X2HXT2-F1
#
_cell.length_a   1.000
_cell.length_b   1.000
_cell.length_c   1.000
_cell.angle_alpha   90.00
_cell.angle_beta   90.00
_cell.angle_gamma   90.00
#
_symmetry.space_group_name_H-M   'P 1'
#
loop_
_entity.id
_entity.type
_entity.pdbx_description
1 polymer ?
#
loop_
_entity_poly.entity_id
_entity_poly.type
_entity_poly.pdbx_seq_one_letter_code
_entity_poly.pdbx_strand_id
1 'polypeptide(L)'
;MKLAFDTETTTNGVHNLAASMWITKEPINNDAPNPSSIAAEVMVWTYSTPGHFDPAGKKTGEISVGGMDWEVWVNRNWKDVSGVNQNRWTYITYRATKNSLSANINLLKLLQYVIDKQLISTDMYVSDLELGNEIMNGSGIT
;
A
#
# COMPACT_ATOMS: atom_id res chain seq x y z
N MET A 1 4.80 15.22 0.68
CA MET A 1 5.43 13.89 0.63
C MET A 1 5.35 13.34 -0.78
N LYS A 2 6.44 12.74 -1.26
CA LYS A 2 6.59 12.22 -2.61
C LYS A 2 7.26 10.85 -2.54
N LEU A 3 6.76 9.90 -3.33
CA LEU A 3 7.41 8.61 -3.58
C LEU A 3 8.04 8.69 -4.97
N ALA A 4 9.34 8.49 -5.06
CA ALA A 4 10.05 8.42 -6.34
C ALA A 4 11.06 7.28 -6.31
N PHE A 5 11.01 6.44 -7.33
CA PHE A 5 11.93 5.34 -7.51
C PHE A 5 12.07 5.01 -8.99
N ASP A 6 13.17 4.38 -9.32
CA ASP A 6 13.46 3.78 -10.63
C ASP A 6 14.21 2.49 -10.33
N THR A 7 13.61 1.35 -10.69
CA THR A 7 14.09 0.01 -10.31
C THR A 7 14.09 -0.91 -11.51
N GLU A 8 14.91 -1.94 -11.44
CA GLU A 8 14.91 -3.04 -12.41
C GLU A 8 14.62 -4.33 -11.65
N THR A 9 13.83 -5.23 -12.22
CA THR A 9 13.58 -6.53 -11.61
C THR A 9 13.86 -7.63 -12.61
N THR A 10 14.70 -8.59 -12.21
CA THR A 10 14.93 -9.83 -12.96
C THR A 10 14.42 -11.00 -12.13
N THR A 11 13.40 -11.70 -12.63
CA THR A 11 12.69 -12.72 -11.86
C THR A 11 12.09 -13.79 -12.76
N ASN A 12 11.86 -14.98 -12.20
CA ASN A 12 10.99 -16.01 -12.78
C ASN A 12 9.70 -16.22 -11.96
N GLY A 13 9.49 -15.38 -10.95
CA GLY A 13 8.45 -15.55 -9.94
C GLY A 13 7.18 -14.76 -10.19
N VAL A 14 6.20 -15.02 -9.32
CA VAL A 14 4.94 -14.27 -9.26
C VAL A 14 5.02 -13.31 -8.08
N HIS A 15 4.99 -12.00 -8.37
CA HIS A 15 5.17 -10.95 -7.38
C HIS A 15 4.54 -9.62 -7.81
N ASN A 16 4.50 -8.67 -6.88
CA ASN A 16 4.25 -7.26 -7.17
C ASN A 16 5.48 -6.39 -6.88
N LEU A 17 5.41 -5.10 -7.23
CA LEU A 17 6.23 -4.04 -6.66
C LEU A 17 5.27 -3.03 -6.03
N ALA A 18 5.38 -2.86 -4.72
CA ALA A 18 4.47 -2.06 -3.93
C ALA A 18 5.22 -1.22 -2.92
N ALA A 19 4.72 0.00 -2.71
CA ALA A 19 5.03 0.74 -1.50
C ALA A 19 3.91 0.54 -0.47
N SER A 20 4.25 0.33 0.79
CA SER A 20 3.30 0.30 1.91
C SER A 20 3.52 1.52 2.79
N MET A 21 2.44 2.20 3.15
CA MET A 21 2.45 3.30 4.09
C MET A 21 1.57 2.96 5.27
N TRP A 22 2.19 2.89 6.45
CA TRP A 22 1.50 2.59 7.69
C TRP A 22 0.96 3.88 8.32
N ILE A 23 -0.30 3.84 8.72
CA ILE A 23 -1.01 4.97 9.33
C ILE A 23 -1.41 4.58 10.75
N THR A 24 -1.06 5.43 11.73
CA THR A 24 -1.36 5.24 13.15
C THR A 24 -2.27 6.34 13.69
N LYS A 25 -3.06 6.00 14.72
CA LYS A 25 -3.95 6.93 15.44
C LYS A 25 -3.20 7.88 16.37
N GLU A 26 -1.99 7.48 16.75
CA GLU A 26 -1.13 8.16 17.71
C GLU A 26 0.29 8.25 17.12
N PRO A 27 1.08 9.27 17.48
CA PRO A 27 2.46 9.36 17.02
C PRO A 27 3.28 8.19 17.57
N ILE A 28 4.23 7.68 16.78
CA ILE A 28 5.22 6.73 17.30
C ILE A 28 6.07 7.45 18.35
N ASN A 29 6.09 6.91 19.56
CA ASN A 29 7.01 7.24 20.64
C ASN A 29 8.07 6.12 20.77
N ASN A 30 9.20 6.42 21.42
CA ASN A 30 10.26 5.45 21.69
C ASN A 30 9.90 4.41 22.78
N ASP A 31 8.61 4.22 23.03
CA ASP A 31 8.10 3.21 23.96
C ASP A 31 7.97 1.85 23.25
N ALA A 32 7.42 0.86 23.94
CA ALA A 32 7.17 -0.45 23.36
C ALA A 32 6.22 -0.38 22.13
N PRO A 33 6.34 -1.29 21.15
CA PRO A 33 5.42 -1.37 20.02
C PRO A 33 3.96 -1.43 20.48
N ASN A 34 3.09 -0.60 19.88
CA ASN A 34 1.65 -0.58 20.16
C ASN A 34 0.85 -0.96 18.91
N PRO A 35 0.60 -2.26 18.65
CA PRO A 35 -0.13 -2.69 17.46
C PRO A 35 -1.59 -2.19 17.38
N SER A 36 -2.18 -1.79 18.51
CA SER A 36 -3.56 -1.27 18.54
C SER A 36 -3.70 0.14 17.95
N SER A 37 -2.58 0.87 17.84
CA SER A 37 -2.53 2.20 17.24
C SER A 37 -2.62 2.17 15.72
N ILE A 38 -2.36 1.02 15.08
CA ILE A 38 -2.46 0.86 13.63
C ILE A 38 -3.91 1.14 13.20
N ALA A 39 -4.07 2.13 12.33
CA ALA A 39 -5.37 2.55 11.80
C ALA A 39 -5.59 1.97 10.39
N ALA A 40 -4.60 2.15 9.54
CA ALA A 40 -4.70 1.78 8.14
C ALA A 40 -3.32 1.45 7.56
N GLU A 41 -3.39 0.75 6.43
CA GLU A 41 -2.26 0.49 5.55
C GLU A 41 -2.66 0.99 4.16
N VAL A 42 -1.85 1.87 3.59
CA VAL A 42 -2.06 2.42 2.26
C VAL A 42 -0.98 1.89 1.33
N MET A 43 -1.38 0.93 0.51
CA MET A 43 -0.53 0.28 -0.48
C MET A 43 -0.59 1.01 -1.82
N VAL A 44 0.55 1.15 -2.49
CA VAL A 44 0.68 1.71 -3.83
C VAL A 44 1.40 0.67 -4.70
N TRP A 45 0.62 -0.12 -5.43
CA TRP A 45 1.11 -1.17 -6.32
C TRP A 45 1.33 -0.60 -7.71
N THR A 46 2.58 -0.52 -8.12
CA THR A 46 2.98 0.03 -9.42
C THR A 46 3.18 -1.04 -10.47
N TYR A 47 3.44 -2.27 -10.04
CA TYR A 47 3.66 -3.42 -10.91
C TYR A 47 3.10 -4.69 -10.27
N SER A 48 2.56 -5.58 -11.09
CA SER A 48 2.28 -6.97 -10.71
C SER A 48 2.44 -7.91 -11.90
N THR A 49 3.03 -9.08 -11.67
CA THR A 49 3.10 -10.14 -12.68
C THR A 49 1.73 -10.79 -12.92
N PRO A 50 1.48 -11.39 -14.09
CA PRO A 50 0.31 -12.25 -14.29
C PRO A 50 0.22 -13.35 -13.23
N GLY A 51 -0.98 -13.62 -12.74
CA GLY A 51 -1.23 -14.65 -11.72
C GLY A 51 -0.94 -14.22 -10.28
N HIS A 52 -0.46 -12.99 -10.04
CA HIS A 52 -0.43 -12.42 -8.69
C HIS A 52 -1.85 -12.19 -8.17
N PHE A 53 -2.06 -12.29 -6.86
CA PHE A 53 -3.36 -12.02 -6.25
C PHE A 53 -3.81 -10.57 -6.47
N ASP A 54 -5.13 -10.38 -6.52
CA ASP A 54 -5.73 -9.05 -6.47
C ASP A 54 -5.56 -8.44 -5.07
N PRO A 55 -5.50 -7.09 -4.95
CA PRO A 55 -5.48 -6.44 -3.65
C PRO A 55 -6.64 -6.88 -2.77
N ALA A 56 -6.39 -6.94 -1.45
CA ALA A 56 -7.42 -7.37 -0.51
C ALA A 56 -8.66 -6.46 -0.52
N GLY A 57 -9.83 -7.08 -0.40
CA GLY A 57 -11.11 -6.38 -0.34
C GLY A 57 -11.81 -6.29 -1.69
N LYS A 58 -12.34 -5.11 -2.02
CA LYS A 58 -13.10 -4.88 -3.26
C LYS A 58 -12.64 -3.59 -3.92
N LYS A 59 -12.68 -3.56 -5.26
CA LYS A 59 -12.54 -2.32 -6.03
C LYS A 59 -13.71 -1.39 -5.69
N THR A 60 -13.39 -0.16 -5.29
CA THR A 60 -14.34 0.87 -4.86
C THR A 60 -14.33 2.12 -5.74
N GLY A 61 -13.32 2.27 -6.61
CA GLY A 61 -13.23 3.38 -7.53
C GLY A 61 -11.95 3.38 -8.34
N GLU A 62 -11.75 4.47 -9.07
CA GLU A 62 -10.57 4.74 -9.89
C GLU A 62 -10.19 6.22 -9.75
N ILE A 63 -8.90 6.53 -9.81
CA ILE A 63 -8.39 7.91 -9.79
C ILE A 63 -7.17 8.08 -10.69
N SER A 64 -6.95 9.31 -11.15
CA SER A 64 -5.74 9.68 -11.91
C SER A 64 -4.87 10.64 -11.08
N VAL A 65 -3.68 10.20 -10.71
CA VAL A 65 -2.73 10.98 -9.90
C VAL A 65 -1.32 10.74 -10.42
N GLY A 66 -0.57 11.83 -10.66
CA GLY A 66 0.83 11.74 -11.08
C GLY A 66 1.02 11.18 -12.49
N GLY A 67 0.03 11.34 -13.38
CA GLY A 67 0.08 10.78 -14.74
C GLY A 67 -0.17 9.28 -14.80
N MET A 68 -0.55 8.65 -13.69
CA MET A 68 -0.94 7.25 -13.61
C MET A 68 -2.41 7.13 -13.23
N ASP A 69 -3.07 6.13 -13.79
CA ASP A 69 -4.43 5.74 -13.42
C ASP A 69 -4.37 4.57 -12.45
N TRP A 70 -5.19 4.66 -11.39
CA TRP A 70 -5.18 3.75 -10.26
C TRP A 70 -6.57 3.18 -10.06
N GLU A 71 -6.66 1.88 -9.87
CA GLU A 71 -7.80 1.27 -9.20
C GLU A 71 -7.66 1.43 -7.69
N VAL A 72 -8.75 1.73 -7.00
CA VAL A 72 -8.76 1.84 -5.54
C VAL A 72 -9.49 0.64 -4.94
N TRP A 73 -8.78 -0.16 -4.17
CA TRP A 73 -9.28 -1.34 -3.48
C TRP A 73 -9.30 -1.11 -1.98
N VAL A 74 -10.36 -1.58 -1.30
CA VAL A 74 -10.53 -1.34 0.13
C VAL A 74 -11.04 -2.59 0.84
N ASN A 75 -10.39 -2.90 1.97
CA ASN A 75 -10.91 -3.78 3.01
C ASN A 75 -10.89 -3.05 4.36
N ARG A 76 -12.06 -2.74 4.93
CA ARG A 76 -12.18 -1.99 6.20
C ARG A 76 -11.85 -2.81 7.45
N ASN A 77 -11.68 -4.12 7.33
CA ASN A 77 -11.44 -5.01 8.47
C ASN A 77 -10.40 -6.07 8.09
N TRP A 78 -9.28 -5.61 7.55
CA TRP A 78 -8.16 -6.49 7.22
C TRP A 78 -7.48 -7.00 8.47
N LYS A 79 -6.71 -8.07 8.32
CA LYS A 79 -6.03 -8.75 9.42
C LYS A 79 -4.68 -9.27 8.97
N ASP A 80 -3.82 -9.49 9.94
CA ASP A 80 -2.59 -10.24 9.74
C ASP A 80 -2.93 -11.67 9.26
N VAL A 81 -2.53 -11.96 8.01
CA VAL A 81 -2.78 -13.24 7.35
C VAL A 81 -1.80 -14.33 7.80
N SER A 82 -0.67 -13.96 8.42
CA SER A 82 0.24 -14.93 9.05
C SER A 82 -0.37 -15.58 10.29
N GLY A 83 -1.37 -14.93 10.89
CA GLY A 83 -2.02 -15.37 12.13
C GLY A 83 -1.22 -15.09 13.40
N VAL A 84 -0.06 -14.44 13.30
CA VAL A 84 0.78 -14.07 14.45
C VAL A 84 0.09 -13.00 15.30
N ASN A 85 -0.55 -12.03 14.66
CA ASN A 85 -1.20 -10.92 15.34
C ASN A 85 -2.72 -10.89 15.15
N GLN A 86 -3.43 -10.39 16.16
CA GLN A 86 -4.89 -10.22 16.10
C GLN A 86 -5.33 -8.81 15.66
N ASN A 87 -4.38 -7.96 15.27
CA ASN A 87 -4.65 -6.59 14.87
C ASN A 87 -5.62 -6.53 13.68
N ARG A 88 -6.38 -5.45 13.60
CA ARG A 88 -7.27 -5.14 12.47
C ARG A 88 -7.04 -3.72 12.03
N TRP A 89 -7.03 -3.49 10.72
CA TRP A 89 -6.83 -2.18 10.13
C TRP A 89 -7.63 -2.04 8.83
N THR A 90 -7.77 -0.79 8.38
CA THR A 90 -8.29 -0.52 7.03
C THR A 90 -7.15 -0.71 6.03
N TYR A 91 -7.28 -1.69 5.14
CA TYR A 91 -6.36 -1.91 4.04
C TYR A 91 -6.87 -1.18 2.80
N ILE A 92 -6.03 -0.33 2.22
CA ILE A 92 -6.35 0.52 1.08
C ILE A 92 -5.26 0.31 0.05
N THR A 93 -5.60 -0.05 -1.19
CA THR A 93 -4.61 -0.25 -2.24
C THR A 93 -4.93 0.57 -3.47
N TYR A 94 -3.93 1.32 -3.93
CA TYR A 94 -3.89 1.91 -5.26
C TYR A 94 -3.14 0.96 -6.18
N ARG A 95 -3.84 0.28 -7.08
CA ARG A 95 -3.22 -0.57 -8.10
C ARG A 95 -3.16 0.15 -9.43
N ALA A 96 -1.96 0.33 -9.96
CA ALA A 96 -1.76 0.94 -11.27
C ALA A 96 -2.47 0.11 -12.35
N THR A 97 -3.21 0.77 -13.24
CA THR A 97 -3.85 0.10 -14.39
C THR A 97 -2.82 -0.27 -15.47
N LYS A 98 -1.65 0.39 -15.45
CA LYS A 98 -0.49 0.11 -16.29
C LYS A 98 0.73 -0.10 -15.41
N ASN A 99 1.33 -1.27 -15.55
CA ASN A 99 2.54 -1.66 -14.82
C ASN A 99 3.71 -0.72 -15.10
N SER A 100 4.45 -0.35 -14.06
CA SER A 100 5.68 0.44 -14.13
C SER A 100 6.64 0.06 -13.01
N LEU A 101 7.93 -0.07 -13.33
CA LEU A 101 9.02 -0.27 -12.36
C LEU A 101 9.70 1.04 -11.96
N SER A 102 9.17 2.17 -12.44
CA SER A 102 9.56 3.51 -12.00
C SER A 102 8.31 4.35 -11.75
N ALA A 103 8.39 5.26 -10.80
CA ALA A 103 7.27 6.15 -10.49
C ALA A 103 7.73 7.46 -9.84
N ASN A 104 6.89 8.48 -9.97
CA ASN A 104 7.03 9.77 -9.30
C ASN A 104 5.64 10.24 -8.86
N ILE A 105 5.28 9.88 -7.62
CA ILE A 105 3.92 9.95 -7.12
C ILE A 105 3.84 10.96 -5.98
N ASN A 106 2.86 11.87 -6.08
CA ASN A 106 2.52 12.73 -4.95
C ASN A 106 1.59 11.97 -3.99
N LEU A 107 2.18 11.35 -2.97
CA LEU A 107 1.43 10.56 -1.98
C LEU A 107 0.39 11.38 -1.23
N LEU A 108 0.58 12.71 -1.08
CA LEU A 108 -0.43 13.55 -0.42
C LEU A 108 -1.74 13.59 -1.21
N LYS A 109 -1.70 13.52 -2.54
CA LYS A 109 -2.92 13.47 -3.37
C LYS A 109 -3.66 12.14 -3.20
N LEU A 110 -2.92 11.04 -3.07
CA LEU A 110 -3.51 9.73 -2.76
C LEU A 110 -4.12 9.73 -1.35
N LEU A 111 -3.41 10.26 -0.35
CA LEU A 111 -3.95 10.38 1.01
C LEU A 111 -5.18 11.28 1.05
N GLN A 112 -5.19 12.40 0.33
CA GLN A 112 -6.36 13.27 0.27
C GLN A 112 -7.59 12.53 -0.24
N TYR A 113 -7.45 11.70 -1.27
CA TYR A 113 -8.57 10.92 -1.79
C TYR A 113 -9.20 9.99 -0.73
N VAL A 114 -8.37 9.28 0.05
CA VAL A 114 -8.89 8.38 1.10
C VAL A 114 -9.42 9.12 2.33
N ILE A 115 -8.91 10.32 2.61
CA ILE A 115 -9.48 11.23 3.61
C ILE A 115 -10.88 11.68 3.17
N ASP A 116 -11.04 12.13 1.92
CA ASP A 116 -12.32 12.57 1.36
C ASP A 116 -13.36 11.42 1.35
N LYS A 117 -12.90 10.17 1.25
CA LYS A 117 -13.73 8.95 1.36
C LYS A 117 -13.95 8.47 2.79
N GLN A 118 -13.46 9.19 3.80
CA GLN A 118 -13.57 8.84 5.22
C GLN A 118 -13.05 7.42 5.51
N LEU A 119 -11.95 7.04 4.85
CA LEU A 119 -11.23 5.80 5.10
C LEU A 119 -10.13 5.98 6.14
N ILE A 120 -9.58 7.19 6.22
CA ILE A 120 -8.67 7.68 7.25
C ILE A 120 -9.06 9.12 7.60
N SER A 121 -8.51 9.68 8.68
CA SER A 121 -8.75 11.07 9.11
C SER A 121 -7.46 11.90 9.16
N THR A 122 -7.60 13.22 9.15
CA THR A 122 -6.48 14.18 9.05
C THR A 122 -5.65 14.32 10.33
N ASP A 123 -6.14 13.79 11.45
CA ASP A 123 -5.47 13.76 12.76
C ASP A 123 -4.63 12.49 12.98
N MET A 124 -4.56 11.60 11.98
CA MET A 124 -3.70 10.41 11.99
C MET A 124 -2.28 10.72 11.50
N TYR A 125 -1.36 9.80 11.76
CA TYR A 125 0.07 9.95 11.49
C TYR A 125 0.53 8.93 10.45
N VAL A 126 1.37 9.38 9.51
CA VAL A 126 2.16 8.45 8.68
C VAL A 126 3.33 8.00 9.52
N SER A 127 3.34 6.72 9.88
CA SER A 127 4.34 6.14 10.78
C SER A 127 5.53 5.56 10.04
N ASP A 128 5.30 5.04 8.84
CA ASP A 128 6.33 4.40 8.03
C ASP A 128 5.99 4.41 6.53
N LEU A 129 7.02 4.28 5.68
CA LEU A 129 6.91 4.14 4.24
C LEU A 129 7.96 3.15 3.73
N GLU A 130 7.49 1.99 3.27
CA GLU A 130 8.33 0.88 2.79
C GLU A 130 8.13 0.70 1.28
N LEU A 131 9.17 0.28 0.56
CA LEU A 131 9.09 -0.12 -0.86
C LEU A 131 9.69 -1.52 -1.00
N GLY A 132 8.96 -2.43 -1.63
CA GLY A 132 9.42 -3.80 -1.80
C GLY A 132 8.52 -4.65 -2.69
N ASN A 133 8.82 -5.94 -2.72
CA ASN A 133 8.08 -6.94 -3.47
C ASN A 133 7.33 -7.87 -2.51
N GLU A 134 6.03 -8.07 -2.72
CA GLU A 134 5.30 -9.19 -2.15
C GLU A 134 5.42 -10.38 -3.12
N ILE A 135 6.06 -11.47 -2.67
CA ILE A 135 6.42 -12.60 -3.51
C ILE A 135 5.52 -13.79 -3.16
N MET A 136 4.80 -14.34 -4.14
CA MET A 136 4.04 -15.57 -3.96
C MET A 136 4.91 -16.81 -4.17
N ASN A 137 5.77 -16.79 -5.18
CA ASN A 137 6.71 -17.86 -5.51
C ASN A 137 7.80 -17.37 -6.48
N GLY A 138 8.82 -18.20 -6.66
CA GLY A 138 9.95 -17.96 -7.57
C GLY A 138 11.14 -17.30 -6.89
N SER A 139 12.06 -16.79 -7.70
CA SER A 139 13.28 -16.12 -7.26
C SER A 139 13.74 -15.06 -8.24
N GLY A 140 14.52 -14.11 -7.76
CA GLY A 140 14.99 -12.97 -8.55
C GLY A 140 15.69 -11.93 -7.71
N ILE A 141 15.91 -10.77 -8.33
CA ILE A 141 16.47 -9.57 -7.69
C ILE A 141 15.75 -8.33 -8.22
N THR A 142 15.54 -7.37 -7.32
CA THR A 142 15.19 -5.98 -7.60
C THR A 142 16.31 -5.09 -7.08
#